data_AF-A0A349KLA3-F1
#
_entry.id   AF-A0A349KLA3-F1
#
_cell.length_a   1.000
_cell.length_b   1.000
_cell.length_c   1.000
_cell.angle_alpha   90.00
_cell.angle_beta   90.00
_cell.angle_gamma   90.00
#
_symmetry.space_group_name_H-M   'P 1'
#
loop_
_entity.id
_entity.type
_entity.pdbx_description
1 polymer ?
#
loop_
_entity_poly.entity_id
_entity_poly.type
_entity_poly.pdbx_seq_one_letter_code
_entity_poly.pdbx_strand_id
1 'polypeptide(L)'
;ILDDPAHQVMVKELAESSVNINLRCWTNRENYWSLRFDLTKQAKQRLDEYDISIPFPQRDVHLYHEGKQPEAMKTTASESEAA
;
A
#
# COMPACT_ATOMS: atom_id res chain seq x y z
N ILE A 1 -18.80 13.75 -22.38
CA ILE A 1 -18.26 12.42 -22.75
C ILE A 1 -19.06 11.96 -23.95
N LEU A 2 -18.43 11.36 -24.95
CA LEU A 2 -19.11 10.80 -26.12
C LEU A 2 -19.67 9.42 -25.79
N ASP A 3 -20.84 9.10 -26.35
CA ASP A 3 -21.53 7.83 -26.10
C ASP A 3 -20.98 6.68 -26.97
N ASP A 4 -20.47 7.01 -28.16
CA ASP A 4 -19.84 6.07 -29.10
C ASP A 4 -18.43 6.56 -29.46
N PRO A 5 -17.37 5.78 -29.19
CA PRO A 5 -17.39 4.48 -28.51
C PRO A 5 -17.80 4.57 -27.03
N ALA A 6 -18.44 3.51 -26.53
CA ALA A 6 -18.85 3.44 -25.13
C ALA A 6 -17.66 3.57 -24.17
N HIS A 7 -17.92 4.20 -23.02
CA HIS A 7 -16.94 4.28 -21.94
C HIS A 7 -16.73 2.89 -21.30
N GLN A 8 -15.52 2.66 -20.81
CA GLN A 8 -15.12 1.38 -20.23
C GLN A 8 -14.46 1.60 -18.89
N VAL A 9 -14.78 0.75 -17.91
CA VAL A 9 -14.15 0.70 -16.60
C VAL A 9 -13.67 -0.73 -16.38
N MET A 10 -12.38 -0.90 -16.11
CA MET A 10 -11.75 -2.21 -15.99
C MET A 10 -10.68 -2.22 -14.90
N VAL A 11 -10.49 -3.34 -14.22
CA VAL A 11 -9.27 -3.56 -13.44
C VAL A 11 -8.14 -3.85 -14.43
N LYS A 12 -7.12 -3.00 -14.45
CA LYS A 12 -5.96 -3.14 -15.33
C LYS A 12 -5.01 -4.22 -14.81
N GLU A 13 -4.68 -4.16 -13.52
CA GLU A 13 -3.75 -5.07 -12.87
C GLU A 13 -3.85 -4.98 -11.35
N LEU A 14 -3.37 -6.02 -10.67
CA LEU A 14 -3.11 -6.06 -9.23
C LEU A 14 -1.60 -5.84 -9.04
N ALA A 15 -1.22 -4.65 -8.60
CA ALA A 15 0.17 -4.29 -8.35
C ALA A 15 0.57 -4.63 -6.91
N GLU A 16 1.86 -4.47 -6.59
CA GLU A 16 2.46 -4.84 -5.30
C GLU A 16 1.77 -4.18 -4.09
N SER A 17 1.32 -2.93 -4.24
CA SER A 17 0.63 -2.19 -3.18
C SER A 17 -0.61 -1.45 -3.66
N SER A 18 -1.20 -1.83 -4.81
CA SER A 18 -2.40 -1.18 -5.35
C SER A 18 -3.22 -2.05 -6.29
N VAL A 19 -4.52 -1.74 -6.42
CA VAL A 19 -5.37 -2.23 -7.51
C VAL A 19 -5.47 -1.12 -8.54
N ASN A 20 -4.92 -1.33 -9.73
CA ASN A 20 -4.91 -0.31 -10.77
C ASN A 20 -6.19 -0.42 -11.60
N ILE A 21 -7.04 0.61 -11.53
CA ILE A 21 -8.30 0.69 -12.30
C ILE A 21 -8.07 1.59 -13.52
N ASN A 22 -8.50 1.14 -14.70
CA ASN A 22 -8.50 1.93 -15.92
C ASN A 22 -9.92 2.43 -16.23
N LEU A 23 -10.04 3.73 -16.47
CA LEU A 23 -11.24 4.36 -16.98
C LEU A 23 -10.94 4.94 -18.36
N ARG A 24 -11.65 4.44 -19.37
CA ARG A 24 -11.53 4.86 -20.76
C ARG A 24 -12.81 5.55 -21.19
N CYS A 25 -12.71 6.80 -21.59
CA CYS A 25 -13.82 7.59 -22.09
C CYS A 25 -13.38 8.45 -23.28
N TRP A 26 -14.31 8.77 -24.16
CA TRP A 26 -14.05 9.53 -25.37
C TRP A 26 -14.61 10.94 -25.25
N THR A 27 -13.93 11.92 -25.84
CA THR A 27 -14.34 13.32 -25.86
C THR A 27 -13.77 14.05 -27.07
N ASN A 28 -14.38 15.18 -27.42
CA ASN A 28 -13.82 16.08 -28.41
C ASN A 28 -12.45 16.60 -27.94
N ARG A 29 -11.54 16.81 -28.90
CA ARG A 29 -10.17 17.25 -28.64
C ARG A 29 -10.09 18.51 -27.78
N GLU A 30 -10.98 19.46 -28.04
CA GLU A 30 -11.05 20.75 -27.33
C GLU A 30 -11.31 20.59 -25.83
N ASN A 31 -12.04 19.55 -25.44
CA ASN A 31 -12.46 19.32 -24.06
C ASN A 31 -11.56 18.33 -23.31
N TYR A 32 -10.52 17.80 -23.97
CA TYR A 32 -9.72 16.69 -23.43
C TYR A 32 -9.11 17.00 -22.06
N TRP A 33 -8.43 18.14 -21.93
CA TRP A 33 -7.72 18.49 -20.70
C TRP A 33 -8.68 18.81 -19.55
N SER A 34 -9.72 19.60 -19.82
CA SER A 34 -10.76 19.91 -18.83
C SER A 34 -11.41 18.63 -18.31
N LEU A 35 -11.83 17.74 -19.22
CA LEU A 35 -12.42 16.46 -18.84
C LEU A 35 -11.45 15.58 -18.04
N ARG A 36 -10.18 15.52 -18.44
CA ARG A 36 -9.15 14.71 -17.77
C ARG A 36 -8.93 15.15 -16.33
N PHE A 37 -8.88 16.46 -16.07
CA PHE A 37 -8.69 17.00 -14.72
C PHE A 37 -9.96 16.85 -13.88
N ASP A 38 -11.12 17.15 -14.45
CA ASP A 38 -12.41 17.01 -13.77
C ASP A 38 -12.69 15.57 -13.35
N LEU A 39 -12.45 14.60 -14.23
CA LEU A 39 -12.62 13.18 -13.91
C LEU A 39 -11.65 12.72 -12.81
N THR A 40 -10.43 13.24 -12.76
CA THR A 40 -9.47 12.88 -11.69
C THR A 40 -9.93 13.39 -10.34
N LYS A 41 -10.37 14.65 -10.30
CA LYS A 41 -10.88 15.29 -9.09
C LYS A 41 -12.12 14.55 -8.59
N GLN A 42 -13.08 14.30 -9.48
CA GLN A 42 -14.30 13.56 -9.14
C GLN A 42 -13.99 12.15 -8.69
N ALA A 43 -13.05 11.44 -9.35
CA ALA A 43 -12.64 10.11 -8.93
C ALA A 43 -12.12 10.11 -7.49
N LYS A 44 -11.23 11.05 -7.12
CA LYS A 44 -10.76 11.15 -5.73
C LYS A 44 -11.89 11.46 -4.75
N GLN A 45 -12.71 12.47 -5.06
CA GLN A 45 -13.82 12.85 -4.18
C GLN A 45 -14.77 11.67 -3.93
N ARG A 46 -15.12 10.91 -4.97
CA ARG A 46 -15.97 9.74 -4.84
C ARG A 46 -15.28 8.60 -4.08
N LEU A 47 -14.01 8.33 -4.32
CA LEU A 47 -13.27 7.33 -3.55
C LEU A 47 -13.26 7.68 -2.06
N ASP A 48 -13.10 8.96 -1.72
CA ASP A 48 -13.15 9.45 -0.34
C ASP A 48 -14.52 9.30 0.30
N GLU A 49 -15.59 9.58 -0.44
CA GLU A 49 -16.97 9.39 0.03
C GLU A 49 -17.28 7.93 0.39
N TYR A 50 -16.57 6.97 -0.22
CA TYR A 50 -16.71 5.53 0.06
C TYR A 50 -15.61 4.98 0.98
N ASP A 51 -14.85 5.85 1.67
CA ASP A 51 -13.72 5.47 2.54
C ASP A 51 -12.64 4.62 1.84
N ILE A 52 -12.46 4.79 0.53
CA ILE A 52 -11.42 4.11 -0.26
C ILE A 52 -10.16 4.98 -0.26
N SER A 53 -9.19 4.63 0.59
CA SER A 53 -7.88 5.29 0.60
C SER A 53 -6.98 4.78 -0.53
N ILE A 54 -6.26 5.69 -1.17
CA ILE A 54 -5.19 5.33 -2.10
C ILE A 54 -3.98 4.85 -1.28
N PRO A 55 -3.52 3.61 -1.48
CA PRO A 55 -2.42 3.07 -0.70
C PRO A 55 -1.09 3.76 -1.05
N PHE A 56 -0.29 4.04 -0.02
CA PHE A 56 1.12 4.36 -0.20
C PHE A 56 1.94 3.06 -0.39
N PRO A 57 3.14 3.14 -0.98
CA PRO A 57 4.05 1.99 -1.04
C PRO A 57 4.26 1.40 0.36
N GLN A 58 3.91 0.13 0.52
CA GLN A 58 4.05 -0.59 1.78
C GLN A 58 5.43 -1.23 1.85
N ARG A 59 6.02 -1.28 3.05
CA ARG A 59 7.26 -2.02 3.30
C ARG A 59 7.15 -2.78 4.61
N ASP A 60 7.26 -4.10 4.54
CA ASP A 60 7.33 -4.93 5.73
C ASP A 60 8.73 -4.86 6.35
N VAL A 61 8.77 -4.66 7.68
CA VAL A 61 10.02 -4.58 8.45
C VAL A 61 10.01 -5.68 9.50
N HIS A 62 10.95 -6.62 9.38
CA HIS A 62 11.19 -7.66 10.38
C HIS A 62 12.29 -7.20 11.34
N LEU A 63 11.92 -6.90 12.59
CA LEU A 63 12.85 -6.46 13.63
C LEU A 63 13.38 -7.67 14.43
N TYR A 64 14.65 -8.00 14.25
CA TYR A 64 15.34 -8.95 15.12
C TYR A 64 15.94 -8.20 16.31
N HIS A 65 15.46 -8.52 17.52
CA HIS A 65 16.07 -8.03 18.74
C HIS A 65 17.16 -9.02 19.15
N GLU A 66 18.44 -8.65 18.98
CA GLU A 66 19.53 -9.39 19.60
C GLU A 66 19.43 -9.19 21.12
N GLY A 67 18.86 -10.18 21.81
CA GLY A 67 18.91 -10.24 23.26
C GLY A 67 20.36 -10.32 23.72
N LYS A 68 20.82 -9.29 24.44
CA LYS A 68 21.87 -9.42 25.44
C LYS A 68 21.59 -10.69 26.25
N GLN A 69 22.47 -11.68 26.16
CA GLN A 69 22.44 -12.81 27.07
C GLN A 69 22.63 -12.29 28.51
N PRO A 70 21.82 -12.70 29.49
CA PRO A 70 22.09 -12.37 30.88
C PRO A 70 23.32 -13.17 31.34
N GLU A 71 24.48 -12.51 31.39
CA GLU A 71 25.59 -12.95 32.24
C GLU A 71 25.13 -12.84 33.71
N ALA A 72 24.79 -13.97 34.34
CA ALA A 72 25.17 -14.32 35.72
C ALA A 72 24.34 -15.51 36.22
N MET A 73 24.91 -16.72 36.12
CA MET A 73 24.78 -17.71 37.18
C MET A 73 26.07 -18.53 37.26
N LYS A 74 27.13 -17.90 37.78
CA LYS A 74 28.22 -18.65 38.43
C LYS A 74 27.76 -18.95 39.85
N THR A 75 26.96 -19.99 40.03
CA THR A 75 26.86 -20.62 41.34
C THR A 75 28.16 -21.39 41.55
N THR A 76 29.01 -20.82 42.39
CA THR A 76 30.12 -21.46 43.08
C THR A 76 29.65 -22.79 43.68
N ALA A 77 29.97 -23.90 43.02
CA ALA A 77 30.28 -25.13 43.72
C ALA A 77 31.81 -25.14 43.87
N SER A 78 32.28 -24.57 44.97
CA SER A 78 33.62 -24.84 45.47
C SER A 78 33.71 -26.34 45.74
N GLU A 79 34.65 -27.00 45.08
CA GLU A 79 35.33 -28.13 45.68
C GLU A 79 35.77 -27.73 47.10
N SER A 80 35.32 -28.48 48.10
CA SER A 80 36.07 -28.64 49.35
C SER A 80 36.39 -30.11 49.48
N GLU A 81 37.68 -30.39 49.35
CA GLU A 81 38.38 -31.65 49.54
C GLU A 81 38.14 -32.28 50.92
N ALA A 82 38.35 -33.60 50.95
CA ALA A 82 39.02 -34.37 52.00
C ALA A 82 38.43 -34.41 53.43
N ALA A 83 37.85 -35.57 53.77
CA ALA A 83 38.23 -36.41 54.92
C ALA A 83 37.62 -37.81 54.78
#